data_AF-A0A5Q4ZLA1-F1
#
_entry.id   AF-A0A5Q4ZLA1-F1
#
_cell.length_a   1.000
_cell.length_b   1.000
_cell.length_c   1.000
_cell.angle_alpha   90.00
_cell.angle_beta   90.00
_cell.angle_gamma   90.00
#
_symmetry.space_group_name_H-M   'P 1'
#
loop_
_entity.id
_entity.type
_entity.pdbx_description
1 polymer ?
#
loop_
_entity_poly.entity_id
_entity_poly.type
_entity_poly.pdbx_seq_one_letter_code
_entity_poly.pdbx_strand_id
1 'polypeptide(L)'
;MNLRELQQHKRAITVDGVVKESRPVGCASPSWLACYPNFQDALRGGETSFRALPHFAKLPILKRTSTNPEAQAVVTSVILNEVRAAYVELNTTCVVEAVESYLSVGMHSENLQNIRSTILDTVVAQFPHVTVPQVARPPCLLSPGKGIFLDGWQRFFAYLSRDDKTIPLLAVDWPVLYERLASNPPEDGKTATNLPR
;
A
#
# COMPACT_ATOMS: atom_id res chain seq x y z
N MET A 1 -7.56 38.65 40.13
CA MET A 1 -6.37 38.30 40.95
C MET A 1 -6.66 36.93 41.57
N ASN A 2 -5.83 35.89 41.52
CA ASN A 2 -4.44 35.73 41.08
C ASN A 2 -4.20 34.25 40.71
N LEU A 3 -3.26 34.04 39.79
CA LEU A 3 -2.55 32.79 39.54
C LEU A 3 -1.57 32.54 40.70
N ARG A 4 -1.58 31.35 41.30
CA ARG A 4 -0.41 30.59 41.82
C ARG A 4 -0.86 29.45 42.76
N GLU A 5 -0.07 28.38 42.72
CA GLU A 5 0.03 27.32 43.74
C GLU A 5 -0.97 26.15 43.68
N LEU A 6 -0.94 25.48 42.53
CA LEU A 6 -1.07 24.03 42.48
C LEU A 6 0.30 23.41 42.78
N GLN A 7 0.56 22.93 44.01
CA GLN A 7 1.49 21.82 44.22
C GLN A 7 1.49 21.24 45.65
N GLN A 8 1.58 19.91 45.67
CA GLN A 8 2.00 19.01 46.75
C GLN A 8 0.91 18.49 47.70
N HIS A 9 0.38 17.31 47.37
CA HIS A 9 0.36 16.17 48.32
C HIS A 9 0.81 14.92 47.58
N LYS A 10 2.11 14.63 47.73
CA LYS A 10 2.78 13.40 47.33
C LYS A 10 2.67 12.42 48.50
N ARG A 11 2.02 11.27 48.32
CA ARG A 11 2.36 10.05 49.07
C ARG A 11 2.18 8.83 48.19
N ALA A 12 3.26 8.07 48.13
CA ALA A 12 3.55 6.99 47.21
C ALA A 12 2.97 5.66 47.68
N ILE A 13 2.68 4.77 46.72
CA ILE A 13 2.87 3.33 46.91
C ILE A 13 3.53 2.80 45.64
N THR A 14 4.80 2.41 45.79
CA THR A 14 5.56 1.65 44.80
C THR A 14 5.30 0.17 45.08
N VAL A 15 4.69 -0.56 44.15
CA VAL A 15 4.73 -2.03 44.10
C VAL A 15 4.83 -2.43 42.62
N ASP A 16 5.93 -3.13 42.33
CA ASP A 16 6.26 -3.98 41.19
C ASP A 16 5.79 -3.66 39.76
N GLY A 17 6.78 -3.35 38.91
CA GLY A 17 7.13 -4.18 37.76
C GLY A 17 6.15 -4.26 36.59
N VAL A 18 6.51 -3.58 35.50
CA VAL A 18 5.83 -3.51 34.19
C VAL A 18 4.67 -2.51 34.16
N VAL A 19 5.01 -1.23 34.31
CA VAL A 19 4.23 -0.17 33.69
C VAL A 19 4.40 -0.33 32.18
N LYS A 20 3.39 -0.90 31.54
CA LYS A 20 3.12 -0.67 30.12
C LYS A 20 2.96 0.84 30.00
N GLU A 21 3.95 1.53 29.45
CA GLU A 21 3.79 2.94 29.09
C GLU A 21 2.63 3.02 28.10
N SER A 22 1.47 3.38 28.63
CA SER A 22 0.34 3.86 27.88
C SER A 22 0.83 5.07 27.11
N ARG A 23 1.15 4.87 25.83
CA ARG A 23 1.54 5.95 24.93
C ARG A 23 0.53 7.10 25.06
N PRO A 24 1.00 8.36 25.04
CA PRO A 24 0.10 9.50 25.10
C PRO A 24 -0.91 9.41 23.94
N VAL A 25 -2.18 9.37 24.30
CA VAL A 25 -3.32 9.58 23.40
C VAL A 25 -3.19 11.02 22.90
N GLY A 26 -2.60 11.20 21.72
CA GLY A 26 -2.43 12.55 21.19
C GLY A 26 -1.27 12.75 20.23
N CYS A 27 -1.09 11.87 19.27
CA CYS A 27 -0.49 12.24 17.99
C CYS A 27 -1.05 11.26 16.97
N ALA A 28 -2.06 11.68 16.21
CA ALA A 28 -2.50 10.91 15.06
C ALA A 28 -1.29 10.79 14.14
N SER A 29 -0.65 9.61 14.10
CA SER A 29 0.24 9.28 12.98
C SER A 29 -0.51 9.72 11.73
N PRO A 30 0.09 10.49 10.80
CA PRO A 30 -0.57 10.73 9.52
C PRO A 30 -1.02 9.35 9.04
N SER A 31 -2.33 9.19 8.81
CA SER A 31 -2.87 7.90 8.33
C SER A 31 -1.94 7.45 7.21
N TRP A 32 -1.47 6.21 7.21
CA TRP A 32 -0.55 5.70 6.17
C TRP A 32 -1.09 5.96 4.75
N LEU A 33 -2.41 6.17 4.64
CA LEU A 33 -3.12 6.63 3.44
C LEU A 33 -2.71 8.03 2.95
N ALA A 34 -2.12 8.87 3.79
CA ALA A 34 -1.54 10.16 3.42
C ALA A 34 -0.37 10.00 2.43
N CYS A 35 0.23 8.81 2.34
CA CYS A 35 1.16 8.47 1.28
C CYS A 35 0.49 8.31 -0.09
N TYR A 36 -0.84 8.35 -0.19
CA TYR A 36 -1.60 8.14 -1.42
C TYR A 36 -2.58 9.31 -1.67
N PRO A 37 -2.07 10.54 -1.86
CA PRO A 37 -2.89 11.75 -1.85
C PRO A 37 -4.00 11.76 -2.91
N ASN A 38 -3.74 11.19 -4.10
CA ASN A 38 -4.72 11.18 -5.19
C ASN A 38 -5.95 10.30 -4.93
N PHE A 39 -5.84 9.32 -4.03
CA PHE A 39 -6.88 8.33 -3.78
C PHE A 39 -7.20 8.18 -2.28
N GLN A 40 -6.71 9.09 -1.44
CA GLN A 40 -6.73 8.94 0.01
C GLN A 40 -8.14 8.69 0.55
N ASP A 41 -9.13 9.47 0.11
CA ASP A 41 -10.49 9.36 0.62
C ASP A 41 -11.18 8.07 0.17
N ALA A 42 -10.98 7.67 -1.09
CA ALA A 42 -11.42 6.39 -1.61
C ALA A 42 -10.84 5.20 -0.82
N LEU A 43 -9.54 5.26 -0.51
CA LEU A 43 -8.84 4.18 0.18
C LEU A 43 -9.29 4.01 1.64
N ARG A 44 -9.75 5.07 2.32
CA ARG A 44 -10.28 4.96 3.70
C ARG A 44 -11.44 3.97 3.81
N GLY A 45 -12.31 3.93 2.79
CA GLY A 45 -13.46 3.02 2.77
C GLY A 45 -13.08 1.55 2.54
N GLY A 46 -11.89 1.29 2.00
CA GLY A 46 -11.39 -0.06 1.71
C GLY A 46 -10.28 -0.54 2.65
N GLU A 47 -9.97 0.21 3.71
CA GLU A 47 -8.88 -0.11 4.62
C GLU A 47 -9.14 -1.42 5.36
N THR A 48 -8.14 -2.30 5.36
CA THR A 48 -8.18 -3.61 5.99
C THR A 48 -6.76 -4.12 6.30
N SER A 49 -6.66 -5.30 6.90
CA SER A 49 -5.38 -6.00 7.03
C SER A 49 -5.00 -6.67 5.71
N PHE A 50 -3.71 -6.73 5.40
CA PHE A 50 -3.20 -7.44 4.23
C PHE A 50 -3.63 -8.92 4.24
N ARG A 51 -3.76 -9.54 5.43
CA ARG A 51 -4.31 -10.89 5.60
C ARG A 51 -5.74 -11.01 5.08
N ALA A 52 -6.58 -10.02 5.33
CA ALA A 52 -8.00 -10.02 4.96
C ALA A 52 -8.25 -9.72 3.48
N LEU A 53 -7.24 -9.29 2.73
CA LEU A 53 -7.40 -9.10 1.28
C LEU A 53 -7.79 -10.40 0.56
N PRO A 54 -8.50 -10.32 -0.56
CA PRO A 54 -8.66 -11.44 -1.48
C PRO A 54 -7.32 -11.93 -2.02
N HIS A 55 -7.19 -13.23 -2.30
CA HIS A 55 -5.92 -13.82 -2.75
C HIS A 55 -5.38 -13.16 -4.02
N PHE A 56 -6.24 -12.93 -5.03
CA PHE A 56 -5.85 -12.28 -6.29
C PHE A 56 -5.30 -10.86 -6.09
N ALA A 57 -5.81 -10.13 -5.09
CA ALA A 57 -5.36 -8.78 -4.77
C ALA A 57 -3.99 -8.78 -4.09
N LYS A 58 -3.62 -9.85 -3.37
CA LYS A 58 -2.29 -9.98 -2.74
C LYS A 58 -1.18 -10.22 -3.76
N LEU A 59 -1.50 -10.88 -4.89
CA LEU A 59 -0.50 -11.36 -5.85
C LEU A 59 0.49 -10.29 -6.34
N PRO A 60 0.10 -9.05 -6.70
CA PRO A 60 1.05 -8.03 -7.14
C PRO A 60 2.11 -7.71 -6.08
N ILE A 61 1.73 -7.69 -4.80
CA ILE A 61 2.66 -7.42 -3.70
C ILE A 61 3.56 -8.63 -3.47
N LEU A 62 2.97 -9.83 -3.42
CA LEU A 62 3.73 -11.07 -3.19
C LEU A 62 4.79 -11.31 -4.27
N LYS A 63 4.45 -11.06 -5.54
CA LYS A 63 5.39 -11.16 -6.67
C LYS A 63 6.52 -10.14 -6.58
N ARG A 64 6.24 -8.96 -6.01
CA ARG A 64 7.24 -7.90 -5.84
C ARG A 64 8.17 -8.17 -4.67
N THR A 65 7.67 -8.79 -3.61
CA THR A 65 8.43 -9.03 -2.37
C THR A 65 9.02 -10.44 -2.29
N SER A 66 8.75 -11.32 -3.27
CA SER A 66 9.32 -12.66 -3.32
C SER A 66 10.77 -12.65 -3.81
N THR A 67 11.71 -13.08 -2.96
CA THR A 67 13.06 -13.49 -3.38
C THR A 67 13.13 -15.00 -3.66
N ASN A 68 12.24 -15.82 -3.07
CA ASN A 68 12.10 -17.26 -3.33
C ASN A 68 10.63 -17.73 -3.05
N PRO A 69 9.94 -18.39 -3.99
CA PRO A 69 8.52 -18.77 -3.87
C PRO A 69 8.19 -19.90 -2.87
N GLU A 70 9.13 -20.80 -2.55
CA GLU A 70 8.84 -22.00 -1.72
C GLU A 70 8.90 -21.72 -0.21
N ALA A 71 9.81 -20.85 0.23
CA ALA A 71 9.90 -20.39 1.62
C ALA A 71 8.75 -19.43 2.01
N GLN A 72 7.95 -19.01 1.03
CA GLN A 72 7.07 -17.85 1.12
C GLN A 72 5.72 -18.16 1.77
N ALA A 73 5.09 -19.31 1.49
CA ALA A 73 3.69 -19.53 1.90
C ALA A 73 3.48 -19.54 3.43
N VAL A 74 4.45 -20.05 4.21
CA VAL A 74 4.34 -20.22 5.66
C VAL A 74 4.77 -18.94 6.41
N VAL A 75 5.84 -18.29 5.93
CA VAL A 75 6.43 -17.08 6.52
C VAL A 75 5.52 -15.85 6.30
N THR A 76 4.85 -15.78 5.14
CA THR A 76 4.07 -14.60 4.74
C THR A 76 2.74 -14.44 5.47
N SER A 77 2.14 -15.54 5.97
CA SER A 77 0.80 -15.48 6.61
C SER A 77 0.83 -14.98 8.05
N VAL A 78 1.94 -15.11 8.78
CA VAL A 78 2.05 -14.59 10.16
C VAL A 78 2.62 -13.17 10.16
N ILE A 79 3.59 -12.91 9.29
CA ILE A 79 4.36 -11.67 9.24
C ILE A 79 3.56 -10.49 8.69
N LEU A 80 2.61 -10.74 7.77
CA LEU A 80 1.84 -9.67 7.11
C LEU A 80 0.48 -9.38 7.76
N ASN A 81 0.18 -9.96 8.93
CA ASN A 81 -1.11 -9.79 9.59
C ASN A 81 -1.41 -8.36 10.03
N GLU A 82 -0.36 -7.62 10.41
CA GLU A 82 -0.48 -6.25 10.90
C GLU A 82 -0.23 -5.19 9.81
N VAL A 83 0.11 -5.63 8.60
CA VAL A 83 0.31 -4.72 7.47
C VAL A 83 -1.06 -4.23 7.01
N ARG A 84 -1.27 -2.91 7.04
CA ARG A 84 -2.48 -2.28 6.55
C ARG A 84 -2.46 -2.23 5.02
N ALA A 85 -3.61 -2.43 4.42
CA ALA A 85 -3.80 -2.36 2.98
C ALA A 85 -5.21 -1.87 2.65
N ALA A 86 -5.40 -1.36 1.44
CA ALA A 86 -6.71 -0.95 0.96
C ALA A 86 -6.86 -1.36 -0.50
N TYR A 87 -7.87 -2.20 -0.77
CA TYR A 87 -8.27 -2.60 -2.12
C TYR A 87 -9.61 -1.96 -2.45
N VAL A 88 -9.66 -1.23 -3.55
CA VAL A 88 -10.86 -0.50 -3.99
C VAL A 88 -11.01 -0.61 -5.50
N GLU A 89 -12.24 -0.57 -5.99
CA GLU A 89 -12.51 -0.35 -7.41
C GLU A 89 -13.01 1.08 -7.59
N LEU A 90 -12.26 1.91 -8.30
CA LEU A 90 -12.61 3.30 -8.55
C LEU A 90 -13.08 3.53 -9.96
N ASN A 91 -13.96 4.52 -10.15
CA ASN A 91 -14.39 4.90 -11.49
C ASN A 91 -13.18 5.21 -12.37
N THR A 92 -13.19 4.65 -13.57
CA THR A 92 -12.13 4.82 -14.56
C THR A 92 -11.80 6.29 -14.83
N THR A 93 -12.80 7.17 -14.90
CA THR A 93 -12.57 8.61 -15.12
C THR A 93 -11.72 9.23 -14.02
N CYS A 94 -12.01 8.92 -12.75
CA CYS A 94 -11.24 9.42 -11.60
C CYS A 94 -9.77 8.96 -11.65
N VAL A 95 -9.51 7.74 -12.09
CA VAL A 95 -8.14 7.21 -12.21
C VAL A 95 -7.42 7.82 -13.41
N VAL A 96 -8.11 8.00 -14.53
CA VAL A 96 -7.58 8.68 -15.72
C VAL A 96 -7.18 10.12 -15.38
N GLU A 97 -8.05 10.89 -14.72
CA GLU A 97 -7.77 12.27 -14.30
C GLU A 97 -6.50 12.36 -13.43
N ALA A 98 -6.33 11.42 -12.49
CA ALA A 98 -5.14 11.35 -11.66
C ALA A 98 -3.87 11.01 -12.47
N VAL A 99 -3.97 10.08 -13.43
CA VAL A 99 -2.87 9.72 -14.34
C VAL A 99 -2.49 10.89 -15.24
N GLU A 100 -3.46 11.56 -15.85
CA GLU A 100 -3.24 12.73 -16.71
C GLU A 100 -2.60 13.86 -15.92
N SER A 101 -3.11 14.15 -14.72
CA SER A 101 -2.53 15.15 -13.83
C SER A 101 -1.07 14.83 -13.52
N TYR A 102 -0.75 13.56 -13.19
CA TYR A 102 0.62 13.12 -12.94
C TYR A 102 1.54 13.28 -14.15
N LEU A 103 1.11 12.85 -15.34
CA LEU A 103 1.89 12.98 -16.57
C LEU A 103 2.12 14.45 -16.97
N SER A 104 1.19 15.33 -16.59
CA SER A 104 1.23 16.76 -16.91
C SER A 104 2.24 17.55 -16.10
N VAL A 105 2.60 17.10 -14.91
CA VAL A 105 3.58 17.80 -14.04
C VAL A 105 4.95 17.95 -14.72
N GLY A 106 5.25 17.15 -15.75
CA GLY A 106 6.47 17.27 -16.55
C GLY A 106 6.35 18.03 -17.88
N MET A 107 5.14 18.46 -18.28
CA MET A 107 4.91 19.11 -19.57
C MET A 107 4.48 20.57 -19.35
N HIS A 108 5.39 21.53 -19.54
CA HIS A 108 5.07 22.95 -19.55
C HIS A 108 4.72 23.40 -20.97
N SER A 109 3.45 23.34 -21.35
CA SER A 109 2.97 23.94 -22.61
C SER A 109 1.47 24.19 -22.58
N GLU A 110 1.02 25.34 -23.05
CA GLU A 110 -0.36 25.83 -22.93
C GLU A 110 -1.38 25.10 -23.85
N ASN A 111 -0.95 24.09 -24.63
CA ASN A 111 -1.80 23.28 -25.54
C ASN A 111 -2.16 21.87 -25.00
N LEU A 112 -2.03 21.64 -23.70
CA LEU A 112 -2.00 20.29 -23.10
C LEU A 112 -3.31 19.49 -23.14
N GLN A 113 -4.49 20.11 -23.07
CA GLN A 113 -5.74 19.35 -22.91
C GLN A 113 -6.04 18.43 -24.10
N ASN A 114 -5.79 18.89 -25.33
CA ASN A 114 -6.02 18.07 -26.53
C ASN A 114 -4.94 17.01 -26.74
N ILE A 115 -3.70 17.28 -26.29
CA ILE A 115 -2.54 16.38 -26.38
C ILE A 115 -2.62 15.25 -25.32
N ARG A 116 -3.19 15.55 -24.14
CA ARG A 116 -3.33 14.60 -23.02
C ARG A 116 -4.18 13.38 -23.39
N SER A 117 -5.39 13.62 -23.90
CA SER A 117 -6.28 12.56 -24.37
C SER A 117 -5.59 11.74 -25.46
N THR A 118 -4.96 12.40 -26.44
CA THR A 118 -4.32 11.69 -27.56
C THR A 118 -3.17 10.78 -27.13
N ILE A 119 -2.37 11.15 -26.12
CA ILE A 119 -1.28 10.30 -25.64
C ILE A 119 -1.83 9.03 -25.00
N LEU A 120 -2.79 9.16 -24.07
CA LEU A 120 -3.41 8.00 -23.45
C LEU A 120 -4.13 7.13 -24.48
N ASP A 121 -4.90 7.71 -25.38
CA ASP A 121 -5.61 6.99 -26.44
C ASP A 121 -4.64 6.22 -27.36
N THR A 122 -3.51 6.84 -27.71
CA THR A 122 -2.47 6.21 -28.54
C THR A 122 -1.80 5.03 -27.84
N VAL A 123 -1.57 5.14 -26.53
CA VAL A 123 -0.99 4.04 -25.74
C VAL A 123 -2.01 2.93 -25.56
N VAL A 124 -3.26 3.27 -25.22
CA VAL A 124 -4.38 2.33 -25.04
C VAL A 124 -4.62 1.50 -26.29
N ALA A 125 -4.53 2.09 -27.48
CA ALA A 125 -4.68 1.39 -28.75
C ALA A 125 -3.66 0.25 -28.98
N GLN A 126 -2.56 0.22 -28.23
CA GLN A 126 -1.53 -0.82 -28.31
C GLN A 126 -1.85 -2.04 -27.42
N PHE A 127 -2.85 -1.95 -26.54
CA PHE A 127 -3.16 -3.01 -25.58
C PHE A 127 -4.35 -3.86 -26.04
N PRO A 128 -4.14 -5.17 -26.33
CA PRO A 128 -5.22 -6.05 -26.74
C PRO A 128 -6.20 -6.28 -25.59
N HIS A 129 -7.50 -6.31 -25.89
CA HIS A 129 -8.59 -6.44 -24.92
C HIS A 129 -8.53 -7.69 -24.00
N VAL A 130 -7.71 -8.70 -24.34
CA VAL A 130 -7.67 -10.01 -23.67
C VAL A 130 -6.46 -10.18 -22.73
N THR A 131 -5.75 -9.10 -22.38
CA THR A 131 -4.52 -9.18 -21.57
C THR A 131 -4.76 -9.37 -20.06
N VAL A 132 -5.97 -9.11 -19.57
CA VAL A 132 -6.32 -9.21 -18.15
C VAL A 132 -7.65 -9.93 -17.96
N PRO A 133 -7.83 -10.72 -16.89
CA PRO A 133 -9.09 -11.43 -16.66
C PRO A 133 -10.24 -10.43 -16.41
N GLN A 134 -11.48 -10.85 -16.70
CA GLN A 134 -12.68 -10.05 -16.44
C GLN A 134 -13.16 -10.16 -14.98
N VAL A 135 -12.91 -11.30 -14.34
CA VAL A 135 -13.24 -11.57 -12.93
C VAL A 135 -11.95 -11.59 -12.11
N ALA A 136 -12.04 -11.23 -10.82
CA ALA A 136 -10.88 -11.19 -9.92
C ALA A 136 -9.73 -10.35 -10.49
N ARG A 137 -10.10 -9.17 -11.02
CA ARG A 137 -9.22 -8.27 -11.77
C ARG A 137 -8.02 -7.86 -10.90
N PRO A 138 -6.78 -8.21 -11.29
CA PRO A 138 -5.60 -7.87 -10.50
C PRO A 138 -5.44 -6.35 -10.36
N PRO A 139 -5.24 -5.82 -9.15
CA PRO A 139 -5.20 -4.37 -8.96
C PRO A 139 -3.94 -3.72 -9.54
N CYS A 140 -4.07 -2.46 -9.93
CA CYS A 140 -2.92 -1.56 -10.09
C CYS A 140 -2.40 -1.19 -8.70
N LEU A 141 -1.12 -1.49 -8.46
CA LEU A 141 -0.48 -1.29 -7.18
C LEU A 141 -0.02 0.16 -7.08
N LEU A 142 -0.56 0.90 -6.12
CA LEU A 142 -0.30 2.32 -5.97
C LEU A 142 1.11 2.58 -5.46
N SER A 143 1.73 3.63 -6.00
CA SER A 143 3.00 4.15 -5.50
C SER A 143 2.75 5.06 -4.29
N PRO A 144 3.48 4.89 -3.18
CA PRO A 144 3.48 5.89 -2.11
C PRO A 144 4.18 7.18 -2.60
N GLY A 145 3.72 8.33 -2.13
CA GLY A 145 4.29 9.65 -2.42
C GLY A 145 3.74 10.28 -3.70
N LYS A 146 4.65 10.74 -4.57
CA LYS A 146 4.31 11.54 -5.77
C LYS A 146 3.98 10.72 -7.02
N GLY A 147 3.99 9.38 -6.95
CA GLY A 147 3.72 8.49 -8.08
C GLY A 147 2.25 8.07 -8.17
N ILE A 148 1.88 7.42 -9.29
CA ILE A 148 0.55 6.81 -9.46
C ILE A 148 0.63 5.30 -9.21
N PHE A 149 1.28 4.55 -10.10
CA PHE A 149 1.43 3.10 -9.97
C PHE A 149 2.89 2.70 -9.74
N LEU A 150 3.11 1.90 -8.71
CA LEU A 150 4.36 1.16 -8.49
C LEU A 150 4.43 -0.09 -9.37
N ASP A 151 3.28 -0.70 -9.64
CA ASP A 151 3.10 -1.80 -10.59
C ASP A 151 1.69 -1.75 -11.19
N GLY A 152 1.51 -2.27 -12.41
CA GLY A 152 0.21 -2.39 -13.05
C GLY A 152 -0.10 -1.33 -14.11
N TRP A 153 0.89 -0.59 -14.62
CA TRP A 153 0.70 0.31 -15.78
C TRP A 153 0.08 -0.42 -16.98
N GLN A 154 0.60 -1.60 -17.32
CA GLN A 154 0.03 -2.42 -18.40
C GLN A 154 -1.42 -2.84 -18.12
N ARG A 155 -1.76 -3.13 -16.86
CA ARG A 155 -3.12 -3.48 -16.46
C ARG A 155 -4.06 -2.29 -16.59
N PHE A 156 -3.62 -1.11 -16.16
CA PHE A 156 -4.37 0.13 -16.33
C PHE A 156 -4.74 0.35 -17.80
N PHE A 157 -3.78 0.28 -18.73
CA PHE A 157 -4.07 0.42 -20.16
C PHE A 157 -4.95 -0.69 -20.72
N ALA A 158 -4.80 -1.93 -20.24
CA ALA A 158 -5.67 -3.03 -20.64
C ALA A 158 -7.12 -2.85 -20.14
N TYR A 159 -7.33 -2.30 -18.94
CA TYR A 159 -8.67 -1.98 -18.45
C TYR A 159 -9.29 -0.82 -19.23
N LEU A 160 -8.49 0.21 -19.57
CA LEU A 160 -8.93 1.30 -20.43
C LEU A 160 -9.32 0.83 -21.81
N SER A 161 -8.48 0.01 -22.47
CA SER A 161 -8.78 -0.46 -23.83
C SER A 161 -10.06 -1.28 -23.88
N ARG A 162 -10.47 -1.88 -22.77
CA ARG A 162 -11.67 -2.69 -22.65
C ARG A 162 -12.90 -1.91 -22.18
N ASP A 163 -12.79 -0.59 -22.04
CA ASP A 163 -13.84 0.30 -21.54
C ASP A 163 -14.41 -0.13 -20.17
N ASP A 164 -13.57 -0.73 -19.32
CA ASP A 164 -13.96 -1.14 -17.98
C ASP A 164 -14.43 0.11 -17.20
N LYS A 165 -15.55 -0.01 -16.48
CA LYS A 165 -16.15 1.12 -15.72
C LYS A 165 -15.38 1.50 -14.47
N THR A 166 -14.61 0.56 -13.94
CA THR A 166 -13.80 0.75 -12.75
C THR A 166 -12.41 0.18 -12.94
N ILE A 167 -11.43 0.76 -12.24
CA ILE A 167 -10.05 0.28 -12.16
C ILE A 167 -9.80 -0.24 -10.74
N PRO A 168 -9.39 -1.50 -10.56
CA PRO A 168 -9.01 -2.03 -9.26
C PRO A 168 -7.67 -1.42 -8.83
N LEU A 169 -7.63 -0.83 -7.64
CA LEU A 169 -6.44 -0.22 -7.05
C LEU A 169 -6.09 -0.91 -5.73
N LEU A 170 -4.80 -0.91 -5.40
CA LEU A 170 -4.30 -1.45 -4.15
C LEU A 170 -3.24 -0.55 -3.54
N ALA A 171 -3.48 -0.13 -2.31
CA ALA A 171 -2.51 0.56 -1.46
C ALA A 171 -2.05 -0.35 -0.32
N VAL A 172 -0.80 -0.17 0.13
CA VAL A 172 -0.22 -0.89 1.26
C VAL A 172 0.59 0.05 2.14
N ASP A 173 0.64 -0.22 3.43
CA ASP A 173 1.62 0.38 4.34
C ASP A 173 3.03 -0.17 4.05
N TRP A 174 3.67 0.38 3.01
CA TRP A 174 4.99 -0.06 2.53
C TRP A 174 6.09 -0.01 3.59
N PRO A 175 6.21 1.04 4.43
CA PRO A 175 7.21 1.06 5.49
C PRO A 175 7.06 -0.13 6.44
N VAL A 176 5.84 -0.38 6.94
CA VAL A 176 5.57 -1.51 7.84
C VAL A 176 5.80 -2.85 7.13
N LEU A 177 5.40 -2.96 5.86
CA LEU A 177 5.64 -4.15 5.05
C LEU A 177 7.14 -4.47 4.94
N TYR A 178 7.96 -3.49 4.56
CA TYR A 178 9.40 -3.70 4.39
C TYR A 178 10.12 -3.95 5.72
N GLU A 179 9.73 -3.26 6.80
CA GLU A 179 10.24 -3.54 8.15
C GLU A 179 10.02 -5.02 8.51
N ARG A 180 8.80 -5.52 8.28
CA ARG A 180 8.43 -6.90 8.59
C ARG A 180 9.18 -7.94 7.76
N LEU A 181 9.44 -7.62 6.49
CA LEU A 181 10.25 -8.45 5.60
C LEU A 181 11.73 -8.47 6.03
N ALA A 182 12.25 -7.34 6.53
CA ALA A 182 13.65 -7.24 6.98
C ALA A 182 13.89 -7.89 8.36
N SER A 183 12.92 -7.82 9.28
CA SER A 183 13.06 -8.38 10.64
C SER A 183 13.05 -9.91 10.71
N ASN A 184 12.77 -10.60 9.61
CA ASN A 184 12.74 -12.07 9.55
C ASN A 184 13.58 -12.57 8.38
N PRO A 185 14.92 -12.59 8.50
CA PRO A 185 15.74 -13.27 7.51
C PRO A 185 15.33 -14.75 7.43
N PRO A 186 15.42 -15.37 6.25
CA PRO A 186 15.32 -16.83 6.15
C PRO A 186 16.35 -17.44 7.11
N GLU A 187 15.95 -18.40 7.94
CA GLU A 187 16.91 -19.22 8.68
C GLU A 187 17.72 -20.05 7.67
N ASP A 188 18.71 -19.44 7.04
CA ASP A 188 19.73 -20.16 6.28
C ASP A 188 20.65 -20.84 7.29
N GLY A 189 20.54 -22.16 7.38
CA GLY A 189 21.60 -23.03 7.88
C GLY A 189 21.75 -23.11 9.39
N LYS A 190 20.83 -23.81 10.07
CA LYS A 190 21.23 -24.62 11.24
C LYS A 190 22.14 -25.73 10.75
N THR A 191 23.44 -25.46 10.63
CA THR A 191 24.46 -26.50 10.63
C THR A 191 24.36 -27.24 11.96
N ALA A 192 23.73 -28.40 11.91
CA ALA A 192 23.78 -29.39 12.97
C ALA A 192 25.22 -29.93 13.08
N THR A 193 26.09 -29.20 13.78
CA THR A 193 27.30 -29.79 14.36
C THR A 193 26.94 -30.36 15.72
N ASN A 194 26.40 -31.57 15.70
CA ASN A 194 26.45 -32.49 16.84
C ASN A 194 27.00 -33.81 16.34
N LEU A 195 28.29 -34.03 16.58
CA LEU A 195 28.91 -35.35 16.55
C LEU A 195 29.79 -35.44 17.80
N PRO A 196 29.42 -36.25 18.81
CA PRO A 196 30.29 -36.51 19.94
C PRO A 196 31.38 -37.49 19.52
N ARG A 197 32.60 -37.28 20.02
CA ARG A 197 33.60 -38.34 20.18
C ARG A 197 33.52 -38.88 21.60
#